data_AF-A0A673VEN8-F1
#
_entry.id   AF-A0A673VEN8-F1
#
_cell.length_a   1.000
_cell.length_b   1.000
_cell.length_c   1.000
_cell.angle_alpha   90.00
_cell.angle_beta   90.00
_cell.angle_gamma   90.00
#
_symmetry.space_group_name_H-M   'P 1'
#
loop_
_entity.id
_entity.type
_entity.pdbx_description
1 polymer ?
#
loop_
_entity_poly.entity_id
_entity_poly.type
_entity_poly.pdbx_seq_one_letter_code
_entity_poly.pdbx_strand_id
1 'polypeptide(L)'
;MEGAEAEARERVAVARDLQALGYEGFSGATSLGTSCPDFRALCARLAAELATLGTLERKREESAEVLRAGDGPCAEEEFLRQLADLLRELHCPDRALCGGDCAAALREPGACLRLLRFLCSELQAARLLRLYPRLDPNPAPLCGVGAEVGADVVQELVLTFQALGLPRPTPGTAASRQLWELHDKISELLPSLPPGFLQPLLSSPLDAPRWEALESLCQRLRDQYCCRRCLLLKRLDLTTSAFHWSDRAEAQGEAMKAVLIPIREALTPESDVSIAHVLAARADLSRLVPATSKAARRGTCCAINKVLMGNVPDRGGRPNELEAPMPTWQSRREDGGGRKAGRQSWGRKKKKK
;
A
#
# COMPACT_ATOMS: atom_id res chain seq x y z
N MET A 1 5.42 -35.21 28.95
CA MET A 1 6.66 -34.57 28.47
C MET A 1 6.35 -33.44 27.47
N GLU A 2 5.34 -33.59 26.61
CA GLU A 2 4.90 -32.56 25.63
C GLU A 2 4.47 -31.20 26.22
N GLY A 3 3.74 -31.18 27.34
CA GLY A 3 3.23 -29.93 27.93
C GLY A 3 4.31 -28.97 28.46
N ALA A 4 5.39 -29.51 29.03
CA ALA A 4 6.50 -28.70 29.56
C ALA A 4 7.34 -28.08 28.45
N GLU A 5 7.50 -28.77 27.31
CA GLU A 5 8.16 -28.21 26.13
C GLU A 5 7.32 -27.12 25.46
N ALA A 6 6.00 -27.29 25.41
CA ALA A 6 5.09 -26.28 24.88
C ALA A 6 5.13 -25.00 25.73
N GLU A 7 5.08 -25.12 27.07
CA GLU A 7 5.18 -23.99 27.98
C GLU A 7 6.54 -23.28 27.88
N ALA A 8 7.65 -24.03 27.74
CA ALA A 8 8.98 -23.45 27.54
C ALA A 8 9.07 -22.64 26.24
N ARG A 9 8.45 -23.11 25.15
CA ARG A 9 8.39 -22.38 23.88
C ARG A 9 7.56 -21.11 24.00
N GLU A 10 6.43 -21.15 24.71
CA GLU A 10 5.61 -19.97 24.96
C GLU A 10 6.32 -18.92 25.82
N ARG A 11 7.08 -19.35 26.83
CA ARG A 11 7.93 -18.44 27.63
C ARG A 11 8.93 -17.66 26.77
N VAL A 12 9.58 -18.33 25.82
CA VAL A 12 10.52 -17.70 24.90
C VAL A 12 9.81 -16.72 23.96
N ALA A 13 8.61 -17.05 23.49
CA ALA A 13 7.82 -16.16 22.64
C ALA A 13 7.42 -14.87 23.38
N VAL A 14 6.87 -14.99 24.60
CA VAL A 14 6.50 -13.82 25.43
C VAL A 14 7.72 -12.96 25.77
N ALA A 15 8.87 -13.57 26.07
CA ALA A 15 10.11 -12.84 26.31
C ALA A 15 10.54 -11.99 25.10
N ARG A 16 10.41 -12.56 23.89
CA ARG A 16 10.70 -11.85 22.65
C ARG A 16 9.72 -10.69 22.41
N ASP A 17 8.44 -10.89 22.68
CA ASP A 17 7.41 -9.85 22.53
C ASP A 17 7.63 -8.68 23.49
N LEU A 18 7.96 -8.97 24.75
CA LEU A 18 8.33 -7.97 25.75
C LEU A 18 9.59 -7.18 25.34
N GLN A 19 10.61 -7.87 24.82
CA GLN A 19 11.82 -7.22 24.31
C GLN A 19 11.50 -6.30 23.13
N ALA A 20 10.67 -6.75 22.19
CA ALA A 20 10.23 -5.93 21.05
C ALA A 20 9.42 -4.70 21.50
N LEU A 21 8.73 -4.79 22.64
CA LEU A 21 7.98 -3.69 23.25
C LEU A 21 8.86 -2.75 24.09
N GLY A 22 10.15 -3.04 24.27
CA GLY A 22 11.10 -2.22 25.05
C GLY A 22 11.17 -2.58 26.54
N TYR A 23 10.58 -3.71 26.95
CA TYR A 23 10.66 -4.21 28.32
C TYR A 23 11.85 -5.18 28.44
N GLU A 24 13.00 -4.65 28.86
CA GLU A 24 14.21 -5.43 29.12
C GLU A 24 14.18 -6.07 30.52
N GLY A 25 14.86 -7.20 30.70
CA GLY A 25 15.03 -7.87 32.00
C GLY A 25 14.10 -9.05 32.27
N PHE A 26 13.16 -9.38 31.37
CA PHE A 26 12.41 -10.64 31.45
C PHE A 26 13.31 -11.79 30.96
N SER A 27 14.11 -12.36 31.86
CA SER A 27 14.75 -13.65 31.58
C SER A 27 13.66 -14.72 31.62
N GLY A 28 13.61 -15.64 30.65
CA GLY A 28 12.63 -16.74 30.64
C GLY A 28 12.66 -17.67 31.86
N ALA A 29 13.54 -17.39 32.84
CA ALA A 29 13.70 -18.03 34.13
C ALA A 29 12.97 -17.32 35.30
N THR A 30 12.33 -16.17 35.06
CA THR A 30 11.64 -15.40 36.11
C THR A 30 10.43 -16.17 36.65
N SER A 31 10.23 -16.22 37.96
CA SER A 31 9.08 -16.89 38.58
C SER A 31 7.78 -16.18 38.20
N LEU A 32 6.91 -16.89 37.47
CA LEU A 32 5.61 -16.41 37.05
C LEU A 32 4.56 -16.80 38.10
N GLY A 33 3.90 -15.81 38.69
CA GLY A 33 2.87 -16.05 39.70
C GLY A 33 2.38 -14.75 40.31
N THR A 34 1.14 -14.77 40.80
CA THR A 34 0.48 -13.62 41.44
C THR A 34 1.16 -13.21 42.74
N SER A 35 1.80 -14.15 43.44
CA SER A 35 2.61 -13.89 44.63
C SER A 35 4.00 -13.31 44.32
N CYS A 36 4.43 -13.30 43.05
CA CYS A 36 5.70 -12.72 42.63
C CYS A 36 5.57 -11.20 42.43
N PRO A 37 6.34 -10.36 43.15
CA PRO A 37 6.24 -8.91 43.03
C PRO A 37 6.69 -8.40 41.65
N ASP A 38 7.72 -9.02 41.05
CA ASP A 38 8.23 -8.63 39.74
C ASP A 38 7.20 -8.87 38.61
N PHE A 39 6.43 -9.96 38.73
CA PHE A 39 5.33 -10.26 37.81
C PHE A 39 4.21 -9.23 37.91
N ARG A 40 3.79 -8.89 39.15
CA ARG A 40 2.77 -7.85 39.38
C ARG A 40 3.23 -6.49 38.88
N ALA A 41 4.50 -6.14 39.10
CA ALA A 41 5.10 -4.90 38.59
C ALA A 41 5.14 -4.85 37.06
N LEU A 42 5.46 -5.97 36.39
CA LEU A 42 5.44 -6.05 34.93
C LEU A 42 4.03 -5.83 34.37
N CYS A 43 3.03 -6.55 34.89
CA CYS A 43 1.64 -6.37 34.49
C CYS A 43 1.16 -4.92 34.73
N ALA A 44 1.56 -4.32 35.87
CA ALA A 44 1.21 -2.94 36.18
C ALA A 44 1.80 -1.93 35.19
N ARG A 45 3.06 -2.11 34.75
CA ARG A 45 3.66 -1.24 33.73
C ARG A 45 2.97 -1.36 32.38
N LEU A 46 2.66 -2.59 31.95
CA LEU A 46 1.93 -2.83 30.69
C LEU A 46 0.55 -2.18 30.71
N ALA A 47 -0.18 -2.32 31.82
CA ALA A 47 -1.50 -1.71 31.99
C ALA A 47 -1.45 -0.18 32.05
N ALA A 48 -0.45 0.38 32.73
CA ALA A 48 -0.25 1.82 32.77
C ALA A 48 0.02 2.37 31.36
N GLU A 49 0.82 1.68 30.56
CA GLU A 49 1.07 2.08 29.19
C GLU A 49 -0.19 1.99 28.32
N LEU A 50 -0.96 0.90 28.40
CA LEU A 50 -2.26 0.78 27.73
C LEU A 50 -3.20 1.94 28.06
N ALA A 51 -3.25 2.33 29.34
CA ALA A 51 -4.02 3.49 29.78
C ALA A 51 -3.57 4.79 29.12
N THR A 52 -2.25 5.03 29.00
CA THR A 52 -1.71 6.21 28.29
C THR A 52 -1.98 6.20 26.78
N LEU A 53 -2.23 5.03 26.20
CA LEU A 53 -2.55 4.88 24.78
C LEU A 53 -4.05 5.04 24.50
N GLY A 54 -4.88 5.20 25.54
CA GLY A 54 -6.31 5.51 25.42
C GLY A 54 -7.20 4.29 25.11
N THR A 55 -6.74 3.08 25.43
CA THR A 55 -7.51 1.84 25.18
C THR A 55 -8.53 1.52 26.26
N LEU A 56 -8.58 2.30 27.34
CA LEU A 56 -9.48 2.10 28.48
C LEU A 56 -10.55 3.21 28.48
N GLU A 57 -11.82 2.83 28.60
CA GLU A 57 -12.98 3.74 28.56
C GLU A 57 -13.11 4.62 29.81
N ARG A 58 -12.35 4.31 30.88
CA ARG A 58 -12.32 5.16 32.07
C ARG A 58 -11.88 6.58 31.74
N LYS A 59 -12.87 7.47 31.91
CA LYS A 59 -12.79 8.93 31.78
C LYS A 59 -11.45 9.49 32.26
N ARG A 60 -10.95 10.44 31.47
CA ARG A 60 -9.76 11.30 31.62
C ARG A 60 -9.70 12.13 32.92
N GLU A 61 -10.48 11.78 33.93
CA GLU A 61 -10.66 12.51 35.18
C GLU A 61 -10.48 11.53 36.34
N GLU A 62 -9.22 11.15 36.56
CA GLU A 62 -8.57 10.79 37.83
C GLU A 62 -7.38 9.89 37.49
N SER A 63 -6.17 10.39 37.78
CA SER A 63 -4.94 9.59 37.77
C SER A 63 -4.98 8.57 38.92
N ALA A 64 -5.85 7.57 38.79
CA ALA A 64 -5.85 6.37 39.62
C ALA A 64 -5.03 5.30 38.89
N GLU A 65 -3.95 4.84 39.50
CA GLU A 65 -3.11 3.76 38.99
C GLU A 65 -3.98 2.55 38.59
N VAL A 66 -3.93 2.18 37.30
CA VAL A 66 -4.78 1.15 36.70
C VAL A 66 -4.54 -0.23 37.32
N LEU A 67 -3.29 -0.50 37.72
CA LEU A 67 -2.90 -1.69 38.48
C LEU A 67 -1.82 -1.29 39.49
N ARG A 68 -1.98 -1.70 40.75
CA ARG A 68 -0.99 -1.50 41.81
C ARG A 68 -0.19 -2.78 42.03
N ALA A 69 1.13 -2.66 41.98
CA ALA A 69 2.06 -3.78 42.20
C ALA A 69 2.44 -4.00 43.67
N GLY A 70 1.76 -3.33 44.62
CA GLY A 70 2.21 -3.08 46.00
C GLY A 70 2.82 -4.27 46.76
N ASP A 71 3.63 -3.97 47.78
CA ASP A 71 4.38 -4.97 48.56
C ASP A 71 3.74 -5.27 49.94
N GLY A 72 2.45 -4.95 50.10
CA GLY A 72 1.71 -5.12 51.35
C GLY A 72 1.09 -6.51 51.54
N PRO A 73 0.65 -6.84 52.77
CA PRO A 73 0.09 -8.17 53.11
C PRO A 73 -1.20 -8.53 52.36
N CYS A 74 -1.91 -7.56 51.78
CA CYS A 74 -3.12 -7.78 50.95
C CYS A 74 -2.90 -7.46 49.46
N ALA A 75 -1.66 -7.22 49.04
CA ALA A 75 -1.39 -6.67 47.71
C ALA A 75 -1.58 -7.67 46.56
N GLU A 76 -1.61 -8.98 46.83
CA GLU A 76 -1.99 -9.99 45.85
C GLU A 76 -3.50 -9.93 45.56
N GLU A 77 -4.34 -9.83 46.59
CA GLU A 77 -5.79 -9.78 46.47
C GLU A 77 -6.27 -8.48 45.80
N GLU A 78 -5.65 -7.34 46.14
CA GLU A 78 -5.91 -6.06 45.49
C GLU A 78 -5.51 -6.07 44.01
N PHE A 79 -4.34 -6.62 43.69
CA PHE A 79 -3.87 -6.78 42.32
C PHE A 79 -4.84 -7.63 41.50
N LEU A 80 -5.28 -8.77 42.05
CA LEU A 80 -6.21 -9.69 41.38
C LEU A 80 -7.56 -9.04 41.09
N ARG A 81 -8.09 -8.24 42.03
CA ARG A 81 -9.34 -7.51 41.82
C ARG A 81 -9.22 -6.46 40.72
N GLN A 82 -8.14 -5.68 40.71
CA GLN A 82 -7.90 -4.66 39.68
C GLN A 82 -7.61 -5.29 38.31
N LEU A 83 -6.91 -6.43 38.29
CA LEU A 83 -6.65 -7.19 37.08
C LEU A 83 -7.93 -7.73 36.44
N ALA A 84 -8.85 -8.26 37.26
CA ALA A 84 -10.15 -8.73 36.77
C ALA A 84 -10.97 -7.59 36.13
N ASP A 85 -10.92 -6.40 36.72
CA ASP A 85 -11.58 -5.21 36.18
C ASP A 85 -10.94 -4.75 34.87
N LEU A 86 -9.61 -4.72 34.80
CA LEU A 86 -8.86 -4.38 33.59
C LEU A 86 -9.15 -5.36 32.45
N LEU A 87 -9.14 -6.67 32.71
CA LEU A 87 -9.38 -7.69 31.68
C LEU A 87 -10.81 -7.63 31.15
N ARG A 88 -11.78 -7.24 31.98
CA ARG A 88 -13.16 -7.01 31.56
C ARG A 88 -13.27 -5.78 30.66
N GLU A 89 -12.55 -4.71 30.99
CA GLU A 89 -12.49 -3.48 30.20
C GLU A 89 -11.77 -3.67 28.85
N LEU A 90 -10.74 -4.52 28.81
CA LEU A 90 -10.03 -4.91 27.58
C LEU A 90 -10.73 -6.03 26.79
N HIS A 91 -11.92 -6.47 27.20
CA HIS A 91 -12.67 -7.57 26.57
C HIS A 91 -11.84 -8.86 26.34
N CYS A 92 -11.05 -9.26 27.34
CA CYS A 92 -10.18 -10.42 27.22
C CYS A 92 -10.97 -11.71 26.88
N PRO A 93 -10.58 -12.46 25.83
CA PRO A 93 -11.32 -13.63 25.36
C PRO A 93 -11.20 -14.86 26.27
N ASP A 94 -10.26 -14.87 27.21
CA ASP A 94 -10.07 -15.98 28.15
C ASP A 94 -11.11 -15.91 29.28
N ARG A 95 -12.16 -16.72 29.15
CA ARG A 95 -13.26 -16.78 30.13
C ARG A 95 -12.82 -17.27 31.52
N ALA A 96 -11.71 -18.01 31.62
CA ALA A 96 -11.18 -18.45 32.91
C ALA A 96 -10.55 -17.28 33.67
N LEU A 97 -9.85 -16.39 32.96
CA LEU A 97 -9.21 -15.19 33.54
C LEU A 97 -10.19 -14.05 33.82
N CYS A 98 -11.33 -14.00 33.11
CA CYS A 98 -12.40 -13.00 33.32
C CYS A 98 -13.52 -13.47 34.27
N GLY A 99 -13.44 -14.70 34.78
CA GLY A 99 -14.45 -15.34 35.62
C GLY A 99 -14.36 -14.96 37.11
N GLY A 100 -15.26 -15.54 37.93
CA GLY A 100 -15.43 -15.19 39.33
C GLY A 100 -14.26 -15.51 40.28
N ASP A 101 -13.30 -16.35 39.87
CA ASP A 101 -12.11 -16.69 40.67
C ASP A 101 -10.82 -16.58 39.82
N CYS A 102 -10.40 -15.34 39.58
CA CYS A 102 -9.16 -15.02 38.87
C CYS A 102 -7.92 -15.59 39.57
N ALA A 103 -7.97 -15.77 40.90
CA ALA A 103 -6.88 -16.31 41.71
C ALA A 103 -6.66 -17.80 41.41
N ALA A 104 -7.74 -18.59 41.32
CA ALA A 104 -7.67 -19.99 40.94
C ALA A 104 -7.22 -20.18 39.48
N ALA A 105 -7.73 -19.33 38.56
CA ALA A 105 -7.37 -19.41 37.15
C ALA A 105 -5.89 -19.12 36.87
N LEU A 106 -5.30 -18.13 37.57
CA LEU A 106 -3.87 -17.80 37.41
C LEU A 106 -2.91 -18.80 38.06
N ARG A 107 -3.42 -19.70 38.91
CA ARG A 107 -2.65 -20.84 39.45
C ARG A 107 -2.53 -21.99 38.46
N GLU A 108 -3.30 -21.99 37.37
CA GLU A 108 -3.15 -22.99 36.32
C GLU A 108 -1.82 -22.83 35.56
N PRO A 109 -1.17 -23.95 35.18
CA PRO A 109 0.05 -23.90 34.40
C PRO A 109 -0.18 -23.15 33.07
N GLY A 110 0.70 -22.18 32.78
CA GLY A 110 0.63 -21.35 31.58
C GLY A 110 -0.38 -20.18 31.63
N ALA A 111 -1.25 -20.06 32.64
CA ALA A 111 -2.24 -18.98 32.70
C ALA A 111 -1.59 -17.58 32.79
N CYS A 112 -0.53 -17.44 33.58
CA CYS A 112 0.27 -16.21 33.65
C CYS A 112 0.92 -15.84 32.30
N LEU A 113 1.27 -16.83 31.47
CA LEU A 113 1.83 -16.59 30.13
C LEU A 113 0.76 -16.15 29.15
N ARG A 114 -0.43 -16.77 29.20
CA ARG A 114 -1.59 -16.34 28.41
C ARG A 114 -1.96 -14.90 28.73
N LEU A 115 -1.95 -14.54 30.01
CA LEU A 115 -2.18 -13.15 30.45
C LEU A 115 -1.14 -12.18 29.88
N LEU A 116 0.16 -12.47 30.03
CA LEU A 116 1.21 -11.60 29.51
C LEU A 116 1.16 -11.48 27.99
N ARG A 117 0.89 -12.58 27.29
CA ARG A 117 0.73 -12.59 25.83
C ARG A 117 -0.43 -11.71 25.39
N PHE A 118 -1.57 -11.79 26.09
CA PHE A 118 -2.73 -10.94 25.84
C PHE A 118 -2.40 -9.46 26.04
N LEU A 119 -1.79 -9.10 27.19
CA LEU A 119 -1.40 -7.70 27.45
C LEU A 119 -0.37 -7.18 26.44
N CYS A 120 0.58 -8.02 26.01
CA CYS A 120 1.53 -7.67 24.96
C CYS A 120 0.84 -7.44 23.61
N SER A 121 -0.09 -8.30 23.21
CA SER A 121 -0.81 -8.14 21.94
C SER A 121 -1.70 -6.90 21.94
N GLU A 122 -2.38 -6.62 23.04
CA GLU A 122 -3.18 -5.39 23.18
C GLU A 122 -2.27 -4.15 23.13
N LEU A 123 -1.10 -4.19 23.77
CA LEU A 123 -0.15 -3.08 23.74
C LEU A 123 0.42 -2.84 22.33
N GLN A 124 0.77 -3.93 21.63
CA GLN A 124 1.19 -3.87 20.23
C GLN A 124 0.09 -3.27 19.35
N ALA A 125 -1.15 -3.73 19.50
CA ALA A 125 -2.30 -3.19 18.76
C ALA A 125 -2.54 -1.71 19.06
N ALA A 126 -2.50 -1.31 20.33
CA ALA A 126 -2.65 0.08 20.76
C ALA A 126 -1.57 1.00 20.18
N ARG A 127 -0.30 0.56 20.20
CA ARG A 127 0.81 1.31 19.60
C ARG A 127 0.66 1.42 18.07
N LEU A 128 0.24 0.34 17.40
CA LEU A 128 -0.03 0.35 15.96
C LEU A 128 -1.17 1.32 15.61
N LEU A 129 -2.25 1.32 16.38
CA LEU A 129 -3.39 2.24 16.21
C LEU A 129 -3.04 3.70 16.50
N ARG A 130 -2.03 3.99 17.33
CA ARG A 130 -1.50 5.36 17.49
C ARG A 130 -0.59 5.79 16.35
N LEU A 131 0.20 4.88 15.78
CA LEU A 131 1.04 5.16 14.61
C LEU A 131 0.24 5.25 13.31
N TYR A 132 -0.87 4.53 13.26
CA TYR A 132 -1.88 4.59 12.22
C TYR A 132 -3.21 4.96 12.86
N PRO A 133 -3.45 6.26 13.16
CA PRO A 133 -4.78 6.73 13.52
C PRO A 133 -5.73 6.23 12.45
N ARG A 134 -6.68 5.38 12.84
CA ARG A 134 -7.58 4.67 11.94
C ARG A 134 -8.10 5.60 10.84
N LEU A 135 -7.84 5.25 9.57
CA LEU A 135 -8.92 5.24 8.59
C LEU A 135 -10.00 4.32 9.19
N ASP A 136 -11.18 4.88 9.49
CA ASP A 136 -12.21 4.22 10.27
C ASP A 136 -12.59 2.80 9.79
N PRO A 137 -12.99 1.90 10.71
CA PRO A 137 -13.58 0.62 10.40
C PRO A 137 -15.06 0.84 10.09
N ASN A 138 -15.35 1.41 8.93
CA ASN A 138 -16.65 1.23 8.30
C ASN A 138 -16.43 0.28 7.12
N PRO A 139 -17.17 -0.83 6.96
CA PRO A 139 -17.20 -1.50 5.68
C PRO A 139 -17.91 -0.55 4.71
N ALA A 140 -17.18 0.42 4.16
CA ALA A 140 -17.57 1.01 2.90
C ALA A 140 -17.65 -0.17 1.92
N PRO A 141 -18.82 -0.44 1.30
CA PRO A 141 -18.88 -1.44 0.26
C PRO A 141 -17.86 -1.02 -0.79
N LEU A 142 -16.88 -1.89 -1.01
CA LEU A 142 -16.03 -1.84 -2.19
C LEU A 142 -16.96 -1.65 -3.40
N CYS A 143 -16.82 -0.50 -4.04
CA CYS A 143 -17.19 -0.25 -5.42
C CYS A 143 -18.49 -0.94 -5.85
N GLY A 144 -19.62 -0.42 -5.37
CA GLY A 144 -20.94 -0.77 -5.86
C GLY A 144 -21.32 0.13 -7.03
N VAL A 145 -21.37 -0.46 -8.21
CA VAL A 145 -21.96 0.09 -9.44
C VAL A 145 -23.23 0.89 -9.15
N GLY A 146 -23.22 2.20 -9.45
CA GLY A 146 -24.43 2.97 -9.75
C GLY A 146 -25.20 3.63 -8.59
N ALA A 147 -24.54 4.25 -7.61
CA ALA A 147 -25.23 5.09 -6.61
C ALA A 147 -24.78 6.56 -6.67
N GLU A 148 -25.72 7.45 -6.99
CA GLU A 148 -25.77 8.89 -6.68
C GLU A 148 -24.41 9.63 -6.70
N VAL A 149 -23.98 10.09 -7.88
CA VAL A 149 -22.75 10.89 -8.11
C VAL A 149 -22.58 12.07 -7.13
N GLY A 150 -23.68 12.56 -6.51
CA GLY A 150 -23.64 13.63 -5.51
C GLY A 150 -23.24 13.22 -4.09
N ALA A 151 -23.53 11.98 -3.65
CA ALA A 151 -23.17 11.51 -2.31
C ALA A 151 -21.65 11.24 -2.19
N ASP A 152 -21.05 10.78 -3.29
CA ASP A 152 -19.63 10.50 -3.42
C ASP A 152 -18.77 11.77 -3.28
N VAL A 153 -19.13 12.85 -3.98
CA VAL A 153 -18.38 14.13 -3.94
C VAL A 153 -18.42 14.77 -2.56
N VAL A 154 -19.54 14.70 -1.84
CA VAL A 154 -19.66 15.23 -0.47
C VAL A 154 -18.78 14.42 0.48
N GLN A 155 -18.73 13.10 0.32
CA GLN A 155 -17.87 12.24 1.12
C GLN A 155 -16.39 12.56 0.89
N GLU A 156 -15.97 12.69 -0.37
CA GLU A 156 -14.59 13.08 -0.74
C GLU A 156 -14.20 14.45 -0.17
N LEU A 157 -15.12 15.42 -0.20
CA LEU A 157 -14.90 16.72 0.41
C LEU A 157 -14.71 16.60 1.93
N VAL A 158 -15.56 15.82 2.61
CA VAL A 158 -15.42 15.58 4.06
C VAL A 158 -14.08 14.92 4.39
N LEU A 159 -13.67 13.91 3.61
CA LEU A 159 -12.36 13.25 3.76
C LEU A 159 -11.20 14.23 3.56
N THR A 160 -11.31 15.14 2.59
CA THR A 160 -10.31 16.19 2.34
C THR A 160 -10.19 17.15 3.53
N PHE A 161 -11.33 17.61 4.09
CA PHE A 161 -11.35 18.45 5.28
C PHE A 161 -10.72 17.74 6.48
N GLN A 162 -11.04 16.46 6.70
CA GLN A 162 -10.45 15.64 7.77
C GLN A 162 -8.94 15.48 7.59
N ALA A 163 -8.47 15.18 6.38
CA ALA A 163 -7.05 15.03 6.07
C ALA A 163 -6.25 16.33 6.32
N LEU A 164 -6.88 17.49 6.15
CA LEU A 164 -6.30 18.80 6.41
C LEU A 164 -6.49 19.29 7.87
N GLY A 165 -7.15 18.49 8.72
CA GLY A 165 -7.46 18.85 10.10
C GLY A 165 -8.47 20.00 10.24
N LEU A 166 -9.28 20.24 9.20
CA LEU A 166 -10.32 21.26 9.19
C LEU A 166 -11.63 20.69 9.79
N PRO A 167 -12.46 21.54 10.42
CA PRO A 167 -13.75 21.11 10.94
C PRO A 167 -14.66 20.62 9.80
N ARG A 168 -15.50 19.62 10.09
CA ARG A 168 -16.44 19.09 9.08
C ARG A 168 -17.36 20.22 8.61
N PRO A 169 -17.55 20.40 7.29
CA PRO A 169 -18.43 21.45 6.77
C PRO A 169 -19.86 21.26 7.28
N THR A 170 -20.47 22.33 7.78
CA THR A 170 -21.87 22.30 8.23
C THR A 170 -22.82 22.31 7.02
N PRO A 171 -23.94 21.57 7.09
CA PRO A 171 -24.96 21.60 6.05
C PRO A 171 -25.44 23.03 5.79
N GLY A 172 -25.44 23.46 4.53
CA GLY A 172 -25.85 24.81 4.11
C GLY A 172 -24.72 25.84 4.00
N THR A 173 -23.47 25.47 4.30
CA THR A 173 -22.32 26.33 4.02
C THR A 173 -22.14 26.50 2.50
N ALA A 174 -21.88 27.72 2.04
CA ALA A 174 -21.61 28.00 0.64
C ALA A 174 -20.32 27.29 0.17
N ALA A 175 -20.38 26.60 -0.98
CA ALA A 175 -19.25 25.88 -1.55
C ALA A 175 -18.01 26.78 -1.78
N SER A 176 -18.22 28.04 -2.13
CA SER A 176 -17.13 29.01 -2.28
C SER A 176 -16.35 29.23 -0.99
N ARG A 177 -17.03 29.30 0.17
CA ARG A 177 -16.37 29.44 1.47
C ARG A 177 -15.53 28.20 1.80
N GLN A 178 -16.08 27.02 1.57
CA GLN A 178 -15.38 25.76 1.77
C GLN A 178 -14.12 25.66 0.91
N LEU A 179 -14.20 26.10 -0.36
CA LEU A 179 -13.05 26.13 -1.27
C LEU A 179 -11.98 27.13 -0.82
N TRP A 180 -12.37 28.29 -0.29
CA TRP A 180 -11.43 29.26 0.28
C TRP A 180 -10.73 28.71 1.53
N GLU A 181 -11.46 28.07 2.45
CA GLU A 181 -10.87 27.44 3.64
C GLU A 181 -9.85 26.35 3.26
N LEU A 182 -10.17 25.53 2.26
CA LEU A 182 -9.25 24.55 1.71
C LEU A 182 -8.02 25.21 1.09
N HIS A 183 -8.22 26.26 0.27
CA HIS A 183 -7.15 26.98 -0.38
C HIS A 183 -6.19 27.61 0.63
N ASP A 184 -6.71 28.27 1.67
CA ASP A 184 -5.92 28.90 2.72
C ASP A 184 -5.12 27.85 3.49
N LYS A 185 -5.76 26.72 3.85
CA LYS A 185 -5.07 25.66 4.59
C LYS A 185 -3.97 24.99 3.77
N ILE A 186 -4.21 24.74 2.48
CA ILE A 186 -3.21 24.19 1.57
C ILE A 186 -2.05 25.19 1.40
N SER A 187 -2.36 26.48 1.27
CA SER A 187 -1.35 27.54 1.12
C SER A 187 -0.50 27.71 2.38
N GLU A 188 -1.08 27.52 3.57
CA GLU A 188 -0.36 27.48 4.86
C GLU A 188 0.62 26.30 4.93
N LEU A 189 0.22 25.13 4.44
CA LEU A 189 1.00 23.89 4.52
C LEU A 189 2.06 23.77 3.41
N LEU A 190 1.86 24.43 2.27
CA LEU A 190 2.73 24.34 1.10
C LEU A 190 4.23 24.63 1.40
N PRO A 191 4.60 25.64 2.22
CA PRO A 191 6.00 25.92 2.54
C PRO A 191 6.69 24.85 3.40
N SER A 192 5.92 23.97 4.07
CA SER A 192 6.47 22.86 4.85
C SER A 192 6.95 21.68 3.98
N LEU A 193 6.55 21.66 2.70
CA LEU A 193 6.88 20.59 1.77
C LEU A 193 8.20 20.87 1.03
N PRO A 194 8.91 19.83 0.58
CA PRO A 194 10.10 20.01 -0.25
C PRO A 194 9.82 20.84 -1.52
N PRO A 195 10.80 21.61 -2.01
CA PRO A 195 10.62 22.44 -3.19
C PRO A 195 10.27 21.58 -4.41
N GLY A 196 9.27 22.02 -5.18
CA GLY A 196 8.80 21.32 -6.38
C GLY A 196 7.93 20.08 -6.10
N PHE A 197 7.62 19.76 -4.84
CA PHE A 197 6.77 18.61 -4.52
C PHE A 197 5.41 18.71 -5.21
N LEU A 198 4.67 19.82 -5.05
CA LEU A 198 3.36 20.01 -5.69
C LEU A 198 3.42 20.78 -7.01
N GLN A 199 4.54 20.74 -7.74
CA GLN A 199 4.63 21.46 -9.02
C GLN A 199 3.59 20.89 -10.01
N PRO A 200 2.67 21.70 -10.55
CA PRO A 200 1.66 21.22 -11.48
C PRO A 200 2.31 20.87 -12.83
N LEU A 201 1.74 19.89 -13.52
CA LEU A 201 2.14 19.53 -14.87
C LEU A 201 1.73 20.61 -15.88
N LEU A 202 0.53 21.17 -15.69
CA LEU A 202 0.00 22.27 -16.50
C LEU A 202 0.27 23.60 -15.79
N SER A 203 1.26 24.34 -16.27
CA SER A 203 1.64 25.65 -15.70
C SER A 203 1.05 26.85 -16.45
N SER A 204 0.47 26.62 -17.62
CA SER A 204 -0.06 27.69 -18.47
C SER A 204 -1.43 28.16 -17.95
N PRO A 205 -1.67 29.47 -17.85
CA PRO A 205 -2.99 29.98 -17.47
C PRO A 205 -4.01 29.59 -18.54
N LEU A 206 -5.20 29.19 -18.10
CA LEU A 206 -6.31 28.78 -18.95
C LEU A 206 -7.31 29.94 -19.07
N ASP A 207 -7.26 30.64 -20.20
CA ASP A 207 -8.30 31.57 -20.63
C ASP A 207 -9.45 30.81 -21.32
N ALA A 208 -10.57 31.47 -21.57
CA ALA A 208 -11.75 30.87 -22.21
C ALA A 208 -11.43 30.06 -23.49
N PRO A 209 -10.67 30.57 -24.48
CA PRO A 209 -10.37 29.79 -25.68
C PRO A 209 -9.45 28.59 -25.40
N ARG A 210 -8.53 28.66 -24.43
CA ARG A 210 -7.71 27.51 -24.03
C ARG A 210 -8.53 26.45 -23.29
N TRP A 211 -9.54 26.84 -22.52
CA TRP A 211 -10.48 25.90 -21.91
C TRP A 211 -11.23 25.09 -22.97
N GLU A 212 -11.80 25.76 -23.97
CA GLU A 212 -12.48 25.09 -25.09
C GLU A 212 -11.53 24.17 -25.87
N ALA A 213 -10.30 24.63 -26.13
CA ALA A 213 -9.29 23.81 -26.80
C ALA A 213 -8.89 22.57 -25.97
N LEU A 214 -8.76 22.73 -24.64
CA LEU A 214 -8.45 21.64 -23.72
C LEU A 214 -9.58 20.62 -23.66
N GLU A 215 -10.83 21.07 -23.55
CA GLU A 215 -12.03 20.23 -23.60
C GLU A 215 -12.08 19.42 -24.90
N SER A 216 -11.89 20.09 -26.04
CA SER A 216 -11.84 19.46 -27.36
C SER A 216 -10.74 18.41 -27.46
N LEU A 217 -9.54 18.71 -26.95
CA LEU A 217 -8.41 17.77 -26.94
C LEU A 217 -8.70 16.56 -26.04
N CYS A 218 -9.19 16.81 -24.83
CA CYS A 218 -9.55 15.75 -23.89
C CYS A 218 -10.62 14.83 -24.46
N GLN A 219 -11.62 15.37 -25.17
CA GLN A 219 -12.64 14.56 -25.85
C GLN A 219 -12.02 13.69 -26.94
N ARG A 220 -11.24 14.26 -27.86
CA ARG A 220 -10.57 13.49 -28.93
C ARG A 220 -9.68 12.38 -28.37
N LEU A 221 -8.93 12.67 -27.31
CA LEU A 221 -8.09 11.68 -26.66
C LEU A 221 -8.93 10.59 -26.00
N ARG A 222 -10.00 10.94 -25.28
CA ARG A 222 -10.93 9.95 -24.69
C ARG A 222 -11.50 9.01 -25.76
N ASP A 223 -11.93 9.54 -26.89
CA ASP A 223 -12.45 8.74 -28.00
C ASP A 223 -11.37 7.81 -28.57
N GLN A 224 -10.15 8.32 -28.79
CA GLN A 224 -9.04 7.52 -29.29
C GLN A 224 -8.63 6.41 -28.30
N TYR A 225 -8.54 6.72 -27.01
CA TYR A 225 -8.21 5.75 -25.98
C TYR A 225 -9.31 4.71 -25.80
N CYS A 226 -10.59 5.11 -25.90
CA CYS A 226 -11.72 4.19 -25.91
C CYS A 226 -11.60 3.18 -27.05
N CYS A 227 -11.39 3.65 -28.29
CA CYS A 227 -11.15 2.77 -29.44
C CYS A 227 -9.97 1.81 -29.22
N ARG A 228 -8.86 2.30 -28.66
CA ARG A 228 -7.68 1.47 -28.36
C ARG A 228 -7.99 0.44 -27.27
N ARG A 229 -8.73 0.80 -26.22
CA ARG A 229 -9.16 -0.12 -25.17
C ARG A 229 -10.11 -1.17 -25.69
N CYS A 230 -11.10 -0.82 -26.53
CA CYS A 230 -11.95 -1.78 -27.23
C CYS A 230 -11.13 -2.83 -28.00
N LEU A 231 -10.11 -2.39 -28.76
CA LEU A 231 -9.23 -3.31 -29.48
C LEU A 231 -8.48 -4.23 -28.51
N LEU A 232 -7.90 -3.69 -27.43
CA LEU A 232 -7.17 -4.48 -26.45
C LEU A 232 -8.06 -5.49 -25.72
N LEU A 233 -9.27 -5.11 -25.36
CA LEU A 233 -10.27 -5.99 -24.75
C LEU A 233 -10.68 -7.09 -25.73
N LYS A 234 -10.91 -6.76 -26.99
CA LYS A 234 -11.21 -7.78 -28.01
C LYS A 234 -10.04 -8.73 -28.22
N ARG A 235 -8.81 -8.22 -28.19
CA ARG A 235 -7.59 -9.04 -28.29
C ARG A 235 -7.46 -9.96 -27.08
N LEU A 236 -7.77 -9.47 -25.88
CA LEU A 236 -7.83 -10.30 -24.67
C LEU A 236 -8.85 -11.43 -24.84
N ASP A 237 -10.06 -11.11 -25.30
CA ASP A 237 -11.12 -12.11 -25.54
C ASP A 237 -10.67 -13.20 -26.52
N LEU A 238 -10.09 -12.81 -27.66
CA LEU A 238 -9.58 -13.77 -28.65
C LEU A 238 -8.42 -14.60 -28.13
N THR A 239 -7.54 -14.01 -27.31
CA THR A 239 -6.41 -14.73 -26.69
C THR A 239 -6.93 -15.76 -25.69
N THR A 240 -7.91 -15.39 -24.87
CA THR A 240 -8.58 -16.30 -23.93
C THR A 240 -9.27 -17.45 -24.67
N SER A 241 -9.96 -17.16 -25.78
CA SER A 241 -10.59 -18.19 -26.62
C SER A 241 -9.58 -19.12 -27.28
N ALA A 242 -8.41 -18.62 -27.72
CA ALA A 242 -7.37 -19.43 -28.34
C ALA A 242 -6.79 -20.50 -27.41
N PHE A 243 -6.80 -20.29 -26.08
CA PHE A 243 -6.37 -21.31 -25.14
C PHE A 243 -7.23 -22.59 -25.19
N HIS A 244 -8.48 -22.51 -25.66
CA HIS A 244 -9.38 -23.66 -25.75
C HIS A 244 -9.06 -24.60 -26.94
N TRP A 245 -7.98 -24.37 -27.70
CA TRP A 245 -7.62 -25.16 -28.87
C TRP A 245 -6.76 -26.40 -28.56
N SER A 246 -6.48 -26.69 -27.29
CA SER A 246 -5.76 -27.90 -26.88
C SER A 246 -6.62 -28.77 -25.97
N ASP A 247 -6.59 -30.08 -26.15
CA ASP A 247 -7.39 -31.06 -25.38
C ASP A 247 -7.23 -30.89 -23.86
N ARG A 248 -6.00 -30.55 -23.41
CA ARG A 248 -5.69 -30.28 -22.00
C ARG A 248 -6.37 -29.02 -21.46
N ALA A 249 -6.46 -27.98 -22.30
CA ALA A 249 -7.07 -26.72 -21.93
C ALA A 249 -8.59 -26.75 -22.08
N GLU A 250 -9.13 -27.57 -22.98
CA GLU A 250 -10.57 -27.84 -23.07
C GLU A 250 -11.08 -28.48 -21.76
N ALA A 251 -10.35 -29.48 -21.23
CA ALA A 251 -10.67 -30.11 -19.95
C ALA A 251 -10.60 -29.15 -18.73
N GLN A 252 -9.85 -28.04 -18.84
CA GLN A 252 -9.72 -27.01 -17.80
C GLN A 252 -10.42 -25.69 -18.17
N GLY A 253 -11.18 -25.68 -19.26
CA GLY A 253 -11.74 -24.46 -19.85
C GLY A 253 -12.73 -23.77 -18.92
N GLU A 254 -13.60 -24.54 -18.26
CA GLU A 254 -14.58 -24.01 -17.30
C GLU A 254 -13.91 -23.40 -16.06
N ALA A 255 -12.86 -24.04 -15.53
CA ALA A 255 -12.08 -23.48 -14.42
C ALA A 255 -11.36 -22.18 -14.82
N MET A 256 -10.84 -22.12 -16.04
CA MET A 256 -10.20 -20.92 -16.57
C MET A 256 -11.20 -19.77 -16.78
N LYS A 257 -12.37 -20.05 -17.38
CA LYS A 257 -13.45 -19.08 -17.57
C LYS A 257 -13.95 -18.52 -16.24
N ALA A 258 -14.13 -19.37 -15.23
CA ALA A 258 -14.57 -18.96 -13.90
C ALA A 258 -13.64 -17.91 -13.27
N VAL A 259 -12.34 -17.96 -13.57
CA VAL A 259 -11.35 -16.98 -13.10
C VAL A 259 -11.31 -15.72 -13.98
N LEU A 260 -11.36 -15.88 -15.31
CA LEU A 260 -11.15 -14.77 -16.26
C LEU A 260 -12.39 -13.91 -16.50
N ILE A 261 -13.60 -14.48 -16.45
CA ILE A 261 -14.85 -13.76 -16.72
C ILE A 261 -15.04 -12.58 -15.75
N PRO A 262 -14.93 -12.74 -14.41
CA PRO A 262 -15.10 -11.62 -13.49
C PRO A 262 -14.09 -10.49 -13.74
N ILE A 263 -12.84 -10.84 -14.06
CA ILE A 263 -11.80 -9.86 -14.40
C ILE A 263 -12.17 -9.13 -15.68
N ARG A 264 -12.64 -9.86 -16.70
CA ARG A 264 -13.01 -9.28 -18.00
C ARG A 264 -14.22 -8.36 -17.90
N GLU A 265 -15.22 -8.72 -17.09
CA GLU A 265 -16.43 -7.92 -16.85
C GLU A 265 -16.13 -6.62 -16.10
N ALA A 266 -15.13 -6.63 -15.21
CA ALA A 266 -14.66 -5.42 -14.54
C ALA A 266 -13.88 -4.45 -15.47
N LEU A 267 -13.44 -4.89 -16.66
CA LEU A 267 -12.67 -4.07 -17.58
C LEU A 267 -13.54 -3.35 -18.60
N THR A 268 -13.55 -2.02 -18.51
CA THR A 268 -14.35 -1.13 -19.36
C THR A 268 -13.51 -0.46 -20.46
N PRO A 269 -14.06 -0.19 -21.65
CA PRO A 269 -13.38 0.62 -22.66
C PRO A 269 -13.34 2.11 -22.32
N GLU A 270 -14.25 2.59 -21.47
CA GLU A 270 -14.31 3.98 -21.03
C GLU A 270 -13.06 4.38 -20.22
N SER A 271 -12.75 5.67 -20.24
CA SER A 271 -11.62 6.26 -19.53
C SER A 271 -12.14 7.09 -18.36
N ASP A 272 -11.63 6.81 -17.16
CA ASP A 272 -11.97 7.56 -15.94
C ASP A 272 -11.24 8.92 -15.86
N VAL A 273 -10.31 9.18 -16.78
CA VAL A 273 -9.52 10.42 -16.84
C VAL A 273 -10.38 11.59 -17.34
N SER A 274 -10.68 12.52 -16.43
CA SER A 274 -11.38 13.78 -16.69
C SER A 274 -10.41 14.98 -16.73
N ILE A 275 -10.93 16.17 -17.11
CA ILE A 275 -10.13 17.42 -17.10
C ILE A 275 -9.64 17.75 -15.70
N ALA A 276 -10.44 17.47 -14.66
CA ALA A 276 -10.03 17.66 -13.27
C ALA A 276 -8.75 16.87 -12.94
N HIS A 277 -8.63 15.64 -13.44
CA HIS A 277 -7.41 14.83 -13.28
C HIS A 277 -6.20 15.44 -13.99
N VAL A 278 -6.41 16.06 -15.16
CA VAL A 278 -5.33 16.76 -15.89
C VAL A 278 -4.85 17.99 -15.11
N LEU A 279 -5.77 18.73 -14.48
CA LEU A 279 -5.43 19.90 -13.66
C LEU A 279 -4.76 19.52 -12.35
N ALA A 280 -5.19 18.42 -11.72
CA ALA A 280 -4.58 17.88 -10.52
C ALA A 280 -3.22 17.19 -10.80
N ALA A 281 -2.88 16.94 -12.06
CA ALA A 281 -1.67 16.23 -12.41
C ALA A 281 -0.42 17.04 -12.02
N ARG A 282 0.46 16.41 -11.25
CA ARG A 282 1.76 16.95 -10.86
C ARG A 282 2.83 16.64 -11.91
N ALA A 283 3.90 17.43 -11.91
CA ALA A 283 4.99 17.33 -12.87
C ALA A 283 5.70 15.96 -12.82
N ASP A 284 5.72 15.29 -11.67
CA ASP A 284 6.28 13.95 -11.50
C ASP A 284 5.49 12.87 -12.24
N LEU A 285 4.18 13.05 -12.47
CA LEU A 285 3.36 12.12 -13.27
C LEU A 285 3.79 12.08 -14.75
N SER A 286 4.49 13.10 -15.25
CA SER A 286 5.05 13.07 -16.61
C SER A 286 6.22 12.08 -16.76
N ARG A 287 6.79 11.61 -15.65
CA ARG A 287 7.92 10.68 -15.66
C ARG A 287 7.44 9.28 -16.01
N LEU A 288 7.63 8.90 -17.27
CA LEU A 288 7.40 7.54 -17.73
C LEU A 288 8.39 6.59 -17.04
N VAL A 289 7.89 5.79 -16.10
CA VAL A 289 8.65 4.67 -15.53
C VAL A 289 8.46 3.46 -16.45
N PRO A 290 9.52 2.92 -17.07
CA PRO A 290 9.38 1.75 -17.92
C PRO A 290 8.77 0.58 -17.15
N ALA A 291 7.78 -0.10 -17.76
CA ALA A 291 7.19 -1.30 -17.19
C ALA A 291 8.22 -2.44 -17.01
N THR A 292 9.32 -2.39 -17.76
CA THR A 292 10.48 -3.28 -17.62
C THR A 292 11.51 -2.82 -16.59
N SER A 293 11.28 -1.70 -15.91
CA SER A 293 12.20 -1.19 -14.91
C SER A 293 12.40 -2.18 -13.77
N LYS A 294 13.58 -2.11 -13.15
CA LYS A 294 13.93 -2.95 -12.01
C LYS A 294 12.90 -2.85 -10.87
N ALA A 295 12.38 -1.65 -10.64
CA ALA A 295 11.37 -1.39 -9.62
C ALA A 295 10.03 -2.08 -9.94
N ALA A 296 9.52 -1.91 -11.17
CA ALA A 296 8.28 -2.55 -11.61
C ALA A 296 8.39 -4.09 -11.62
N ARG A 297 9.55 -4.62 -12.03
CA ARG A 297 9.81 -6.08 -12.08
C ARG A 297 10.00 -6.74 -10.72
N ARG A 298 10.50 -6.01 -9.72
CA ARG A 298 10.58 -6.51 -8.33
C ARG A 298 9.21 -6.78 -7.73
N GLY A 299 8.21 -5.94 -8.01
CA GLY A 299 6.83 -6.13 -7.54
C GLY A 299 5.99 -7.12 -8.36
N THR A 300 6.44 -7.47 -9.56
CA THR A 300 5.70 -8.36 -10.50
C THR A 300 6.43 -9.69 -10.74
N CYS A 301 7.34 -10.07 -9.83
CA CYS A 301 8.00 -11.37 -9.91
C CYS A 301 6.98 -12.49 -9.73
N CYS A 302 6.98 -13.46 -10.64
CA CYS A 302 6.09 -14.62 -10.55
C CYS A 302 6.83 -15.87 -10.99
N ALA A 303 6.20 -17.04 -10.86
CA ALA A 303 6.79 -18.31 -11.26
C ALA A 303 7.26 -18.35 -12.73
N ILE A 304 6.72 -17.48 -13.58
CA ILE A 304 7.09 -17.33 -15.00
C ILE A 304 8.20 -16.25 -15.14
N ASN A 305 8.04 -15.09 -14.52
CA ASN A 305 9.02 -14.00 -14.54
C ASN A 305 9.88 -14.00 -13.26
N LYS A 306 10.70 -15.05 -13.08
CA LYS A 306 11.56 -15.22 -11.90
C LYS A 306 12.83 -14.37 -11.94
N VAL A 307 13.40 -14.19 -13.12
CA VAL A 307 14.74 -13.59 -13.27
C VAL A 307 14.62 -12.11 -13.57
N LEU A 308 15.14 -11.30 -12.66
CA LEU A 308 15.35 -9.87 -12.88
C LEU A 308 16.58 -9.69 -13.76
N MET A 309 16.39 -9.47 -15.05
CA MET A 309 17.53 -9.14 -15.93
C MET A 309 18.17 -7.83 -15.45
N GLY A 310 19.50 -7.86 -15.26
CA GLY A 310 20.28 -6.68 -14.89
C GLY A 310 20.34 -5.66 -16.02
N ASN A 311 21.26 -4.69 -15.92
CA ASN A 311 21.48 -3.74 -17.01
C ASN A 311 21.92 -4.50 -18.26
N VAL A 312 21.02 -4.62 -19.24
CA VAL A 312 21.32 -5.21 -20.54
C VAL A 312 22.10 -4.15 -21.34
N PRO A 313 23.35 -4.43 -21.75
CA PRO A 313 24.11 -3.50 -22.58
C PRO A 313 23.33 -3.17 -23.84
N ASP A 314 23.40 -1.93 -24.29
CA ASP A 314 22.78 -1.53 -25.56
C ASP A 314 23.32 -2.44 -26.67
N ARG A 315 22.42 -3.14 -27.36
CA ARG A 315 22.76 -4.06 -28.44
C ARG A 315 22.82 -3.35 -29.80
N GLY A 316 22.64 -2.03 -29.82
CA GLY A 316 22.59 -1.22 -31.03
C GLY A 316 21.37 -1.56 -31.89
N GLY A 317 21.36 -1.04 -33.12
CA GLY A 317 20.30 -1.31 -34.09
C GLY A 317 19.12 -0.35 -34.01
N ARG A 318 19.30 0.82 -33.35
CA ARG A 318 18.32 1.89 -33.50
C ARG A 318 18.27 2.29 -34.98
N PRO A 319 17.10 2.53 -35.57
CA PRO A 319 16.99 2.93 -36.98
C PRO A 319 17.86 4.13 -37.34
N ASN A 320 18.13 4.99 -36.35
CA ASN A 320 18.94 6.21 -36.46
C ASN A 320 20.46 5.94 -36.41
N GLU A 321 20.87 4.75 -35.99
CA GLU A 321 22.27 4.29 -35.88
C GLU A 321 22.66 3.39 -37.06
N LEU A 322 21.69 3.01 -37.90
CA LEU A 322 21.96 2.29 -39.15
C LEU A 322 22.61 3.26 -40.13
N GLU A 323 23.85 2.97 -40.49
CA GLU A 323 24.53 3.62 -41.62
C GLU A 323 23.64 3.51 -42.86
N ALA A 324 23.39 4.63 -43.54
CA ALA A 324 22.46 4.70 -44.67
C ALA A 324 22.80 3.61 -45.72
N PRO A 325 21.79 2.97 -46.34
CA PRO A 325 22.04 1.85 -47.23
C PRO A 325 22.92 2.28 -48.40
N MET A 326 23.80 1.34 -48.78
CA MET A 326 24.83 1.41 -49.81
C MET A 326 24.46 2.29 -51.03
N PRO A 327 25.40 3.07 -51.60
CA PRO A 327 25.09 3.97 -52.71
C PRO A 327 24.54 3.21 -53.92
N THR A 328 23.61 3.85 -54.64
CA THR A 328 22.94 3.27 -55.79
C THR A 328 23.94 2.90 -56.89
N TRP A 329 23.88 1.66 -57.36
CA TRP A 329 24.59 1.21 -58.56
C TRP A 329 24.04 1.98 -59.77
N GLN A 330 24.83 2.87 -60.33
CA GLN A 330 24.52 3.48 -61.61
C GLN A 330 24.78 2.47 -62.72
N SER A 331 23.76 2.22 -63.54
CA SER A 331 23.90 1.46 -64.78
C SER A 331 25.03 2.07 -65.62
N ARG A 332 25.89 1.20 -66.17
CA ARG A 332 26.95 1.60 -67.10
C ARG A 332 26.27 2.30 -68.29
N ARG A 333 26.58 3.58 -68.49
CA ARG A 333 26.06 4.37 -69.61
C ARG A 333 26.24 3.60 -70.92
N GLU A 334 25.13 3.35 -71.61
CA GLU A 334 25.12 3.05 -73.02
C GLU A 334 25.36 4.36 -73.77
N ASP A 335 26.63 4.73 -73.94
CA ASP A 335 27.02 5.62 -75.02
C ASP A 335 28.13 4.92 -75.80
N GLY A 336 27.81 4.60 -77.04
CA GLY A 336 28.64 3.85 -77.95
C GLY A 336 29.97 4.56 -78.27
N GLY A 337 30.98 3.74 -78.55
CA GLY A 337 32.13 4.18 -79.34
C GLY A 337 33.49 3.92 -78.70
N GLY A 338 34.11 2.81 -79.10
CA GLY A 338 35.49 2.85 -79.59
C GLY A 338 36.64 2.96 -78.57
N ARG A 339 37.32 1.81 -78.42
CA ARG A 339 38.78 1.65 -78.40
C ARG A 339 39.57 1.98 -77.12
N LYS A 340 40.42 0.99 -76.80
CA LYS A 340 41.74 1.03 -76.13
C LYS A 340 41.80 1.07 -74.60
N ALA A 341 41.98 -0.13 -74.07
CA ALA A 341 43.09 -0.55 -73.21
C ALA A 341 43.85 0.54 -72.42
N GLY A 342 43.84 0.43 -71.09
CA GLY A 342 44.73 1.16 -70.19
C GLY A 342 44.68 0.65 -68.75
N ARG A 343 45.61 -0.24 -68.41
CA ARG A 343 45.94 -0.75 -67.06
C ARG A 343 46.05 0.38 -66.03
N GLN A 344 45.45 0.26 -64.84
CA GLN A 344 45.98 0.78 -63.54
C GLN A 344 45.41 -0.08 -62.38
N SER A 345 46.17 -1.04 -61.85
CA SER A 345 47.01 -0.95 -60.64
C SER A 345 46.23 -0.95 -59.32
N TRP A 346 46.23 -2.11 -58.66
CA TRP A 346 45.71 -2.35 -57.30
C TRP A 346 46.60 -1.69 -56.24
N GLY A 347 46.08 -0.65 -55.58
CA GLY A 347 46.68 -0.02 -54.41
C GLY A 347 46.11 -0.57 -53.10
N ARG A 348 46.76 -1.59 -52.53
CA ARG A 348 46.52 -2.11 -51.18
C ARG A 348 46.83 -1.01 -50.14
N LYS A 349 45.86 -0.50 -49.39
CA LYS A 349 46.12 0.34 -48.21
C LYS A 349 45.95 -0.46 -46.90
N LYS A 350 47.04 -0.51 -46.16
CA LYS A 350 47.26 -1.16 -44.86
C LYS A 350 46.37 -0.57 -43.76
N LYS A 351 45.83 -1.46 -42.92
CA LYS A 351 45.39 -1.16 -41.54
C LYS A 351 46.57 -0.56 -40.76
N LYS A 352 46.33 0.58 -40.10
CA LYS A 352 47.22 1.15 -39.08
C LYS A 352 46.68 0.77 -37.70
N LYS A 353 47.65 0.54 -36.80
CA LYS A 353 47.58 -0.01 -35.44
C LYS A 353 46.45 0.54 -34.58
#